data_AF-A0A2W7ND17-F1
#
_entry.id   AF-A0A2W7ND17-F1
#
_cell.length_a   1.000
_cell.length_b   1.000
_cell.length_c   1.000
_cell.angle_alpha   90.00
_cell.angle_beta   90.00
_cell.angle_gamma   90.00
#
_symmetry.space_group_name_H-M   'P 1'
#
loop_
_entity.id
_entity.type
_entity.pdbx_description
1 polymer ?
#
loop_
_entity_poly.entity_id
_entity_poly.type
_entity_poly.pdbx_seq_one_letter_code
_entity_poly.pdbx_strand_id
1 'polypeptide(L)' 'MPRRHRSHSMELKRQFVAEYNAGETLHGLSKRHDVCRNLIRIWIAKAEAG' A
#
# COMPACT_ATOMS: atom_id res chain seq x y z
N MET A 1 24.32 10.66 3.77
CA MET A 1 23.41 9.49 3.87
C MET A 1 22.41 9.58 2.72
N PRO A 2 22.50 8.78 1.64
CA PRO A 2 21.47 8.84 0.62
C PRO A 2 20.16 8.38 1.27
N ARG A 3 19.15 9.25 1.28
CA ARG A 3 17.77 8.87 1.62
C ARG A 3 17.39 7.78 0.63
N ARG A 4 17.51 6.54 1.09
CA ARG A 4 17.15 5.33 0.37
C ARG A 4 15.66 5.46 0.10
N HIS A 5 15.30 6.06 -1.05
CA HIS A 5 13.95 6.05 -1.53
C HIS A 5 13.53 4.59 -1.49
N ARG A 6 12.63 4.23 -0.56
CA ARG A 6 12.04 2.90 -0.54
C ARG A 6 11.23 2.83 -1.83
N SER A 7 11.84 2.35 -2.90
CA SER A 7 11.10 1.96 -4.09
C SER A 7 10.22 0.79 -3.65
N HIS A 8 8.95 1.06 -3.37
CA HIS A 8 8.00 0.02 -3.00
C HIS A 8 7.75 -0.79 -4.26
N SER A 9 8.22 -2.04 -4.27
CA SER A 9 8.05 -2.95 -5.41
C SER A 9 6.57 -3.11 -5.76
N MET A 10 6.30 -3.45 -7.02
CA MET A 10 4.94 -3.73 -7.49
C MET A 10 4.27 -4.86 -6.68
N GLU A 11 5.04 -5.83 -6.19
CA GLU A 11 4.57 -6.88 -5.29
C GLU A 11 3.99 -6.32 -3.99
N LEU A 12 4.66 -5.33 -3.38
CA LEU A 12 4.19 -4.71 -2.15
C LEU A 12 2.85 -4.00 -2.36
N LYS A 13 2.70 -3.29 -3.49
CA LYS A 13 1.43 -2.64 -3.86
C LYS A 13 0.33 -3.69 -4.07
N ARG A 14 0.63 -4.81 -4.74
CA ARG A 14 -0.31 -5.92 -4.91
C ARG A 14 -0.71 -6.55 -3.58
N GLN A 15 0.22 -6.66 -2.63
CA GLN A 15 -0.05 -7.17 -1.29
C GLN A 15 -1.04 -6.26 -0.54
N PHE A 16 -0.87 -4.93 -0.60
CA PHE A 16 -1.83 -4.00 0.01
C PHE A 16 -3.22 -4.09 -0.62
N VAL A 17 -3.31 -4.21 -1.94
CA VAL A 17 -4.59 -4.35 -2.66
C VAL A 17 -5.25 -5.69 -2.31
N ALA A 18 -4.48 -6.78 -2.23
CA ALA A 18 -4.98 -8.10 -1.85
C ALA A 18 -5.48 -8.14 -0.40
N GLU A 19 -4.72 -7.61 0.56
CA GLU A 19 -5.15 -7.54 1.96
C GLU A 19 -6.39 -6.63 2.12
N TYR A 20 -6.44 -5.50 1.39
CA TYR A 20 -7.64 -4.65 1.39
C TYR A 20 -8.87 -5.39 0.83
N ASN A 21 -8.73 -6.10 -0.29
CA ASN A 21 -9.79 -6.93 -0.85
C ASN A 21 -10.17 -8.12 0.05
N ALA A 22 -9.26 -8.59 0.90
CA ALA A 22 -9.54 -9.60 1.93
C ALA A 22 -10.34 -9.04 3.13
N GLY A 23 -10.67 -7.75 3.14
CA GLY A 23 -11.44 -7.09 4.20
C GLY A 23 -10.58 -6.37 5.25
N GLU A 24 -9.27 -6.26 5.04
CA GLU A 24 -8.39 -5.54 5.95
C GLU A 24 -8.60 -4.02 5.81
N THR A 25 -8.59 -3.30 6.93
CA THR A 25 -8.85 -1.85 6.92
C THR A 25 -7.58 -1.05 6.56
N LEU A 26 -7.77 0.12 5.95
CA LEU A 26 -6.67 1.07 5.69
C LEU A 26 -5.85 1.40 6.95
N HIS A 27 -6.50 1.44 8.12
CA HIS A 27 -5.83 1.68 9.40
C HIS A 27 -4.92 0.50 9.80
N GLY A 28 -5.41 -0.74 9.66
CA GLY A 28 -4.61 -1.95 9.92
C GLY A 28 -3.39 -2.03 9.02
N LEU A 29 -3.58 -1.80 7.71
CA LEU A 29 -2.52 -1.81 6.71
C LEU A 29 -1.46 -0.74 6.98
N SER A 30 -1.90 0.48 7.32
CA SER A 30 -1.00 1.57 7.64
C SER A 30 -0.13 1.28 8.86
N LYS A 31 -0.71 0.65 9.90
CA LYS A 31 -0.01 0.30 11.13
C LYS A 31 0.96 -0.87 10.96
N ARG A 32 0.59 -1.91 10.20
CA ARG A 32 1.44 -3.09 9.99
C ARG A 32 2.67 -2.78 9.14
N HIS A 33 2.50 -1.94 8.12
CA HIS A 33 3.55 -1.73 7.10
C HIS A 33 4.26 -0.39 7.21
N ASP A 34 3.91 0.45 8.20
CA ASP A 34 4.46 1.80 8.38
C ASP A 34 4.32 2.67 7.11
N VAL A 35 3.15 2.57 6.47
CA VAL A 35 2.82 3.29 5.23
C VAL A 35 1.63 4.20 5.48
N CYS A 36 1.67 5.42 4.96
CA CYS A 36 0.57 6.37 5.08
C CYS A 36 -0.70 5.85 4.39
N ARG A 37 -1.85 5.94 5.08
CA ARG A 37 -3.18 5.60 4.54
C ARG A 37 -3.46 6.25 3.18
N ASN A 38 -2.99 7.48 2.96
CA ASN A 38 -3.16 8.18 1.69
C ASN A 38 -2.43 7.48 0.53
N LEU A 39 -1.23 6.93 0.79
CA LEU A 39 -0.45 6.21 -0.20
C LEU A 39 -1.12 4.88 -0.58
N ILE A 40 -1.66 4.18 0.41
CA ILE A 40 -2.42 2.93 0.23
C ILE A 40 -3.67 3.19 -0.61
N ARG A 41 -4.41 4.28 -0.32
CA ARG A 41 -5.57 4.70 -1.13
C ARG A 41 -5.21 4.95 -2.59
N ILE A 42 -4.11 5.65 -2.86
CA ILE A 42 -3.66 5.90 -4.24
C ILE A 42 -3.33 4.58 -4.94
N TRP A 43 -2.70 3.62 -4.26
CA TRP A 43 -2.39 2.32 -4.85
C TRP A 43 -3.63 1.48 -5.14
N ILE A 44 -4.61 1.47 -4.24
CA ILE A 44 -5.90 0.79 -4.46
C ILE A 44 -6.62 1.43 -5.64
N ALA A 45 -6.79 2.77 -5.63
CA ALA A 45 -7.45 3.49 -6.71
C ALA A 45 -6.76 3.24 -8.06
N LYS A 46 -5.42 3.17 -8.07
CA LYS A 46 -4.64 2.88 -9.28
C LYS A 46 -4.77 1.42 -9.74
N ALA A 47 -4.93 0.48 -8.81
CA ALA A 47 -5.17 -0.93 -9.12
C ALA A 47 -6.60 -1.19 -9.60
N GLU A 48 -7.60 -0.45 -9.10
CA GLU A 48 -8.98 -0.51 -9.57
C GLU A 48 -9.16 0.17 -10.93
N ALA A 49 -8.33 1.18 -11.25
CA ALA A 49 -8.39 1.89 -12.52
C ALA A 49 -7.79 1.13 -13.73
N GLY A 50 -7.03 0.05 -13.50
CA GLY A 50 -6.37 -0.73 -14.56
C GLY A 50 -4.94 -0.30 -14.86
#